data_AF-A0A0C9XLW2-F1
#
_entry.id   AF-A0A0C9XLW2-F1
#
_cell.length_a   1.000
_cell.length_b   1.000
_cell.length_c   1.000
_cell.angle_alpha   90.00
_cell.angle_beta   90.00
_cell.angle_gamma   90.00
#
_symmetry.space_group_name_H-M   'P 1'
#
loop_
_entity.id
_entity.type
_entity.pdbx_description
1 polymer ?
#
loop_
_entity_poly.entity_id
_entity_poly.type
_entity_poly.pdbx_seq_one_letter_code
_entity_poly.pdbx_strand_id
1 'polypeptide(L)'
;MGDLSYLRFVPSSCATTPIDWTKVPEASKKFLLEGWGKYFEEDPDYDDEDEDYEGDGWTVKIRPLPATIEDLAKMFEDSKFFGYMTSELCTLLDDISEFGLAEPRVPTSNTPVGLPVGPRFYMKYIYKVWVVLFTPGTRDGVTCYSPRIPDTKDVFEEAGIARDRAVAEEYDAKLCEEVSRLGTLEVIACQKLAGWEGSTLKSNMEYAQMTNAIMGLPHSHPAYVAMVQHYGNLLRNL
;
A
#
# COMPACT_ATOMS: atom_id res chain seq x y z
N MET A 1 20.20 2.06 8.15
CA MET A 1 19.46 1.94 6.87
C MET A 1 18.11 1.36 7.20
N GLY A 2 17.02 2.00 6.77
CA GLY A 2 15.66 1.54 7.07
C GLY A 2 15.08 0.78 5.89
N ASP A 3 14.45 -0.36 6.17
CA ASP A 3 13.95 -1.29 5.15
C ASP A 3 12.95 -0.61 4.20
N LEU A 4 13.22 -0.75 2.90
CA LEU A 4 12.39 -0.25 1.80
C LEU A 4 11.23 -1.22 1.54
N SER A 5 10.08 -0.69 1.11
CA SER A 5 8.98 -1.50 0.59
C SER A 5 9.00 -1.52 -0.93
N TYR A 6 8.79 -2.73 -1.44
CA TYR A 6 8.98 -3.21 -2.80
C TYR A 6 7.77 -3.44 -3.67
N LEU A 7 7.58 -2.84 -4.84
CA LEU A 7 6.49 -3.35 -5.70
C LEU A 7 6.76 -4.82 -6.06
N ARG A 8 5.73 -5.66 -5.94
CA ARG A 8 5.83 -7.10 -6.24
C ARG A 8 5.00 -7.48 -7.42
N PHE A 9 3.74 -7.04 -7.40
CA PHE A 9 2.78 -7.47 -8.37
C PHE A 9 1.62 -6.48 -8.44
N VAL A 10 1.21 -6.15 -9.65
CA VAL A 10 -0.07 -5.51 -9.95
C VAL A 10 -0.78 -6.43 -10.92
N PRO A 11 -1.94 -6.99 -10.59
CA PRO A 11 -2.69 -7.83 -11.52
C PRO A 11 -2.99 -7.06 -12.80
N SER A 12 -2.70 -7.66 -13.95
CA SER A 12 -2.96 -7.05 -15.27
C SER A 12 -4.43 -6.71 -15.48
N SER A 13 -5.33 -7.46 -14.82
CA SER A 13 -6.78 -7.23 -14.84
C SER A 13 -7.20 -5.90 -14.22
N CYS A 14 -6.37 -5.28 -13.38
CA CYS A 14 -6.66 -3.98 -12.78
C CYS A 14 -5.56 -2.93 -12.91
N ALA A 15 -4.39 -3.26 -13.48
CA ALA A 15 -3.26 -2.33 -13.65
C ALA A 15 -3.68 -1.01 -14.32
N THR A 16 -4.47 -1.09 -15.39
CA THR A 16 -4.95 0.07 -16.17
C THR A 16 -6.22 0.71 -15.60
N THR A 17 -6.67 0.30 -14.41
CA THR A 17 -7.86 0.91 -13.78
C THR A 17 -7.57 2.38 -13.50
N PRO A 18 -8.35 3.31 -14.08
CA PRO A 18 -8.09 4.74 -13.92
C PRO A 18 -8.51 5.22 -12.52
N ILE A 19 -7.81 6.24 -12.04
CA ILE A 19 -8.15 6.97 -10.80
C ILE A 19 -8.68 8.36 -11.17
N ASP A 20 -9.94 8.62 -10.84
CA ASP A 20 -10.59 9.91 -11.03
C ASP A 20 -10.28 10.85 -9.86
N TRP A 21 -9.13 11.51 -9.95
CA TRP A 21 -8.68 12.50 -8.97
C TRP A 21 -9.56 13.74 -8.86
N THR A 22 -10.52 13.96 -9.78
CA THR A 22 -11.47 15.08 -9.66
C THR A 22 -12.49 14.86 -8.56
N LYS A 23 -12.72 13.60 -8.16
CA LYS A 23 -13.65 13.21 -7.10
C LYS A 23 -12.98 12.97 -5.76
N VAL A 24 -11.67 12.70 -5.75
CA VAL A 24 -10.90 12.51 -4.53
C VAL A 24 -10.74 13.86 -3.79
N PRO A 25 -10.87 13.92 -2.45
CA PRO A 25 -10.66 15.14 -1.68
C PRO A 25 -9.28 15.79 -1.89
N GLU A 26 -9.24 17.13 -1.89
CA GLU A 26 -7.99 17.91 -2.04
C GLU A 26 -6.95 17.63 -0.95
N ALA A 27 -7.41 17.36 0.28
CA ALA A 27 -6.51 16.99 1.37
C ALA A 27 -5.71 15.71 1.06
N SER A 28 -6.37 14.71 0.49
CA SER A 28 -5.75 13.41 0.16
C SER A 28 -4.81 13.53 -1.03
N LYS A 29 -5.17 14.32 -2.05
CA LYS A 29 -4.26 14.69 -3.15
C LYS A 29 -2.99 15.36 -2.65
N LYS A 30 -3.14 16.37 -1.78
CA LYS A 30 -2.02 17.09 -1.19
C LYS A 30 -1.12 16.15 -0.37
N PHE A 31 -1.72 15.33 0.49
CA PHE A 31 -1.00 14.35 1.30
C PHE A 31 -0.18 13.38 0.44
N LEU A 32 -0.77 12.83 -0.63
CA LEU A 32 -0.06 11.94 -1.57
C LEU A 32 1.16 12.64 -2.19
N LEU A 33 0.99 13.85 -2.71
CA LEU A 33 2.07 14.57 -3.38
C LEU A 33 3.17 15.04 -2.42
N GLU A 34 2.82 15.39 -1.18
CA GLU A 34 3.80 15.74 -0.14
C GLU A 34 4.62 14.52 0.30
N GLY A 35 4.01 13.34 0.36
CA GLY A 35 4.67 12.10 0.78
C GLY A 35 5.48 11.42 -0.32
N TRP A 36 4.93 11.32 -1.54
CA TRP A 36 5.49 10.51 -2.64
C TRP A 36 5.58 11.24 -3.98
N GLY A 37 5.08 12.48 -4.05
CA GLY A 37 5.14 13.28 -5.27
C GLY A 37 6.51 13.86 -5.57
N LYS A 38 7.42 13.94 -4.59
CA LYS A 38 8.74 14.55 -4.78
C LYS A 38 9.78 13.53 -5.23
N TYR A 39 10.57 13.88 -6.24
CA TYR A 39 11.78 13.13 -6.61
C TYR A 39 12.92 14.10 -6.94
N PHE A 40 14.14 13.60 -6.81
CA PHE A 40 15.36 14.32 -7.17
C PHE A 40 15.71 13.96 -8.60
N GLU A 41 15.95 14.97 -9.41
CA GLU A 41 16.46 14.85 -10.78
C GLU A 41 17.77 15.62 -10.85
N GLU A 42 18.75 15.08 -11.56
CA GLU A 42 20.03 15.77 -11.77
C GLU A 42 19.74 17.12 -12.44
N ASP A 43 20.37 18.17 -11.93
CA ASP A 43 20.24 19.48 -12.53
C ASP A 43 20.95 19.45 -13.90
N PRO A 44 20.24 19.68 -15.01
CA PRO A 44 20.86 19.67 -16.34
C PRO A 44 21.91 20.76 -16.51
N ASP A 45 21.89 21.79 -15.66
CA ASP A 45 22.86 22.88 -15.64
C ASP A 45 24.00 22.64 -14.62
N TYR A 46 24.04 21.47 -13.97
CA TYR A 46 25.14 21.08 -13.09
C TYR A 46 26.41 20.82 -13.89
N ASP A 47 27.45 21.58 -13.58
CA ASP A 47 28.81 21.38 -14.05
C ASP A 47 29.72 21.24 -12.82
N ASP A 48 30.36 20.08 -12.66
CA ASP A 48 31.27 19.82 -11.54
C ASP A 48 32.60 20.57 -11.64
N GLU A 49 32.84 21.24 -12.77
CA GLU A 49 33.98 22.13 -13.01
C GLU A 49 33.64 23.63 -12.81
N ASP A 50 32.38 23.99 -12.59
CA ASP A 50 31.97 25.38 -12.32
C ASP A 50 32.10 25.71 -10.81
N GLU A 51 33.22 26.34 -10.45
CA GLU A 51 33.51 26.78 -9.07
C GLU A 51 32.49 27.80 -8.51
N ASP A 52 31.69 28.44 -9.37
CA ASP A 52 30.68 29.43 -9.00
C ASP A 52 29.26 28.82 -8.85
N TYR A 53 29.07 27.51 -9.10
CA TYR A 53 27.77 26.84 -8.99
C TYR A 53 27.39 26.54 -7.52
N GLU A 54 26.38 27.23 -6.99
CA GLU A 54 25.94 27.11 -5.58
C GLU A 54 24.91 25.97 -5.30
N GLY A 55 24.73 25.01 -6.23
CA GLY A 55 23.80 23.89 -6.07
C GLY A 55 24.48 22.55 -5.78
N ASP A 56 23.75 21.60 -5.18
CA ASP A 56 24.25 20.22 -4.95
C ASP A 56 24.12 19.31 -6.18
N GLY A 57 23.76 19.87 -7.34
CA GLY A 57 23.52 19.16 -8.59
C GLY A 57 22.16 18.48 -8.69
N TRP A 58 21.24 18.73 -7.76
CA TRP A 58 19.90 18.11 -7.77
C TRP A 58 18.78 19.14 -7.72
N THR A 59 17.76 18.92 -8.55
CA THR A 59 16.50 19.66 -8.49
C THR A 59 15.37 18.79 -7.94
N VAL A 60 14.53 19.38 -7.07
CA VAL A 60 13.31 18.72 -6.60
C VAL A 60 12.20 18.92 -7.61
N LYS A 61 11.71 17.82 -8.18
CA LYS A 61 10.57 17.80 -9.09
C LYS A 61 9.35 17.20 -8.42
N ILE A 62 8.16 17.59 -8.90
CA ILE A 62 6.88 17.08 -8.43
C ILE A 62 6.26 16.23 -9.52
N ARG A 63 5.98 14.96 -9.21
CA ARG A 63 5.26 14.01 -10.07
C ARG A 63 3.81 14.45 -10.25
N PRO A 64 3.18 14.19 -11.41
CA PRO A 64 1.74 14.29 -11.53
C PRO A 64 1.03 13.26 -10.64
N LEU A 65 -0.26 13.47 -10.37
CA LEU A 65 -1.10 12.45 -9.74
C LEU A 65 -1.15 11.18 -10.62
N PRO A 66 -1.09 9.98 -10.03
CA PRO A 66 -0.99 8.74 -10.80
C PRO A 66 -2.28 8.46 -11.55
N ALA A 67 -2.21 8.21 -12.86
CA ALA A 67 -3.41 8.05 -13.67
C ALA A 67 -4.13 6.71 -13.42
N THR A 68 -3.39 5.68 -13.03
CA THR A 68 -3.88 4.31 -12.85
C THR A 68 -3.45 3.68 -11.52
N ILE A 69 -4.02 2.53 -11.20
CA ILE A 69 -3.58 1.71 -10.04
C ILE A 69 -2.12 1.28 -10.19
N GLU A 70 -1.66 0.95 -11.39
CA GLU A 70 -0.25 0.65 -11.63
C GLU A 70 0.64 1.87 -11.36
N ASP A 71 0.25 3.05 -11.83
CA ASP A 71 1.00 4.29 -11.57
C ASP A 71 1.05 4.62 -10.07
N LEU A 72 -0.05 4.39 -9.35
CA LEU A 72 -0.12 4.56 -7.90
C LEU A 72 0.82 3.59 -7.19
N ALA A 73 0.81 2.32 -7.59
CA ALA A 73 1.68 1.30 -7.01
C ALA A 73 3.16 1.60 -7.27
N LYS A 74 3.51 2.09 -8.47
CA LYS A 74 4.85 2.57 -8.82
C LYS A 74 5.25 3.83 -8.05
N MET A 75 4.31 4.73 -7.80
CA MET A 75 4.58 5.90 -6.95
C MET A 75 4.94 5.49 -5.51
N PHE A 76 4.45 4.34 -5.04
CA PHE A 76 4.83 3.77 -3.75
C PHE A 76 6.07 2.88 -3.80
N GLU A 77 6.54 2.48 -4.98
CA GLU A 77 7.75 1.68 -5.16
C GLU A 77 8.96 2.38 -4.52
N ASP A 78 9.78 1.60 -3.80
CA ASP A 78 10.94 2.08 -3.03
C ASP A 78 10.63 3.08 -1.91
N SER A 79 9.36 3.21 -1.50
CA SER A 79 8.99 3.98 -0.32
C SER A 79 8.81 3.07 0.90
N LYS A 80 8.53 3.63 2.09
CA LYS A 80 8.17 2.85 3.28
C LYS A 80 6.66 2.63 3.42
N PHE A 81 5.95 2.59 2.30
CA PHE A 81 4.48 2.58 2.20
C PHE A 81 3.79 1.65 3.22
N PHE A 82 4.09 0.35 3.21
CA PHE A 82 3.45 -0.61 4.11
C PHE A 82 3.99 -0.60 5.55
N GLY A 83 5.16 0.00 5.78
CA GLY A 83 5.72 0.13 7.13
C GLY A 83 5.07 1.22 7.97
N TYR A 84 4.30 2.09 7.34
CA TYR A 84 3.64 3.25 7.94
C TYR A 84 2.22 3.37 7.39
N MET A 85 1.36 2.38 7.65
CA MET A 85 -0.09 2.53 7.53
C MET A 85 -0.58 3.58 8.54
N THR A 86 -0.23 4.85 8.31
CA THR A 86 -0.66 5.98 9.11
C THR A 86 -2.15 6.22 8.88
N SER A 87 -2.77 6.96 9.80
CA SER A 87 -4.16 7.37 9.65
C SER A 87 -4.44 8.08 8.33
N GLU A 88 -3.53 8.96 7.92
CA GLU A 88 -3.60 9.76 6.70
C GLU A 88 -3.43 8.88 5.46
N LEU A 89 -2.54 7.89 5.51
CA LEU A 89 -2.38 6.94 4.42
C LEU A 89 -3.63 6.05 4.28
N CYS A 90 -4.15 5.51 5.36
CA CYS A 90 -5.40 4.74 5.31
C CYS A 90 -6.56 5.61 4.77
N THR A 91 -6.65 6.88 5.20
CA THR A 91 -7.64 7.84 4.69
C THR A 91 -7.49 8.07 3.19
N LEU A 92 -6.27 8.25 2.69
CA LEU A 92 -6.00 8.39 1.26
C LEU A 92 -6.47 7.16 0.47
N LEU A 93 -6.15 5.95 0.95
CA LEU A 93 -6.54 4.71 0.28
C LEU A 93 -8.06 4.50 0.30
N ASP A 94 -8.73 4.83 1.41
CA ASP A 94 -10.19 4.82 1.52
C ASP A 94 -10.85 5.85 0.59
N ASP A 95 -10.30 7.06 0.49
CA ASP A 95 -10.82 8.09 -0.41
C ASP A 95 -10.66 7.72 -1.89
N ILE A 96 -9.54 7.06 -2.26
CA ILE A 96 -9.37 6.50 -3.61
C ILE A 96 -10.42 5.40 -3.84
N SER A 97 -10.62 4.51 -2.88
CA SER A 97 -11.63 3.44 -2.95
C SER A 97 -13.04 4.00 -3.15
N GLU A 98 -13.43 4.98 -2.34
CA GLU A 98 -14.78 5.53 -2.34
C GLU A 98 -15.06 6.42 -3.55
N PHE A 99 -14.12 7.31 -3.90
CA PHE A 99 -14.39 8.38 -4.86
C PHE A 99 -13.58 8.27 -6.15
N GLY A 100 -12.36 7.75 -6.07
CA GLY A 100 -11.41 7.72 -7.17
C GLY A 100 -11.66 6.58 -8.16
N LEU A 101 -12.26 5.47 -7.72
CA LEU A 101 -12.44 4.29 -8.55
C LEU A 101 -13.88 4.16 -9.04
N ALA A 102 -14.04 3.82 -10.32
CA ALA A 102 -15.35 3.55 -10.88
C ALA A 102 -15.96 2.28 -10.29
N GLU A 103 -17.23 2.34 -9.90
CA GLU A 103 -17.96 1.13 -9.51
C GLU A 103 -17.91 0.08 -10.64
N PRO A 104 -17.74 -1.21 -10.29
CA PRO A 104 -17.81 -2.26 -11.28
C PRO A 104 -19.17 -2.20 -11.97
N ARG A 105 -19.17 -2.07 -13.31
CA ARG A 105 -20.42 -2.17 -14.08
C ARG A 105 -21.02 -3.54 -13.80
N VAL A 106 -22.17 -3.56 -13.10
CA VAL A 106 -22.90 -4.79 -12.81
C VAL A 106 -23.14 -5.54 -14.12
N PRO A 107 -22.79 -6.84 -14.21
CA PRO A 107 -23.01 -7.59 -15.43
C PRO A 107 -24.50 -7.64 -15.77
N THR A 108 -24.86 -7.16 -16.95
CA THR A 108 -26.18 -7.36 -17.55
C THR A 108 -26.42 -8.86 -17.76
N SER A 109 -27.27 -9.46 -16.92
CA SER A 109 -27.97 -10.78 -16.93
C SER A 109 -27.33 -12.06 -17.52
N ASN A 110 -26.26 -11.99 -18.31
CA ASN A 110 -25.71 -13.08 -19.12
C ASN A 110 -24.21 -13.33 -18.85
N THR A 111 -23.61 -12.67 -17.85
CA THR A 111 -22.21 -12.89 -17.47
C THR A 111 -22.15 -13.79 -16.23
N PRO A 112 -21.23 -14.77 -16.15
CA PRO A 112 -21.19 -15.73 -15.05
C PRO A 112 -21.10 -15.03 -13.69
N VAL A 113 -21.82 -15.60 -12.72
CA VAL A 113 -21.92 -15.14 -11.33
C VAL A 113 -20.54 -15.14 -10.68
N GLY A 114 -20.08 -13.95 -10.31
CA GLY A 114 -18.90 -13.67 -9.50
C GLY A 114 -18.68 -12.16 -9.52
N LEU A 115 -18.68 -11.50 -8.35
CA LEU A 115 -18.32 -10.09 -8.30
C LEU A 115 -16.86 -9.95 -8.76
N PRO A 116 -16.54 -9.04 -9.69
CA PRO A 116 -15.16 -8.82 -10.09
C PRO A 116 -14.39 -8.38 -8.84
N VAL A 117 -13.30 -9.10 -8.54
CA VAL A 117 -12.38 -8.71 -7.46
C VAL A 117 -11.90 -7.29 -7.76
N GLY A 118 -12.01 -6.42 -6.77
CA GLY A 118 -11.66 -5.02 -6.91
C GLY A 118 -10.20 -4.81 -7.32
N PRO A 119 -9.85 -3.58 -7.73
CA PRO A 119 -8.47 -3.23 -8.05
C PRO A 119 -7.56 -3.46 -6.84
N ARG A 120 -6.32 -3.88 -7.10
CA ARG A 120 -5.38 -4.22 -6.04
C ARG A 120 -3.94 -4.16 -6.50
N PHE A 121 -3.03 -4.04 -5.55
CA PHE A 121 -1.60 -4.18 -5.79
C PHE A 121 -0.92 -4.81 -4.58
N TYR A 122 0.25 -5.38 -4.81
CA TYR A 122 1.02 -6.14 -3.84
C TYR A 122 2.40 -5.55 -3.69
N MET A 123 2.84 -5.33 -2.45
CA MET A 123 4.22 -4.93 -2.19
C MET A 123 4.81 -5.72 -1.03
N LYS A 124 6.13 -5.87 -1.04
CA LYS A 124 6.86 -6.49 0.07
C LYS A 124 7.20 -5.44 1.12
N TYR A 125 7.00 -5.81 2.38
CA TYR A 125 7.50 -5.07 3.54
C TYR A 125 8.19 -6.04 4.49
N ILE A 126 9.50 -5.82 4.68
CA ILE A 126 10.38 -6.68 5.46
C ILE A 126 10.23 -8.15 5.03
N TYR A 127 9.62 -9.00 5.85
CA TYR A 127 9.44 -10.45 5.65
C TYR A 127 8.02 -10.82 5.22
N LYS A 128 7.17 -9.89 4.77
CA LYS A 128 5.80 -10.18 4.32
C LYS A 128 5.49 -9.52 2.99
N VAL A 129 4.69 -10.18 2.17
CA VAL A 129 3.97 -9.53 1.08
C VAL A 129 2.65 -9.01 1.63
N TRP A 130 2.35 -7.76 1.33
CA TRP A 130 1.10 -7.10 1.67
C TRP A 130 0.30 -6.85 0.40
N VAL A 131 -1.01 -6.83 0.54
CA VAL A 131 -1.96 -6.43 -0.51
C VAL A 131 -2.85 -5.31 -0.01
N VAL A 132 -3.13 -4.35 -0.87
CA VAL A 132 -4.29 -3.44 -0.74
C VAL A 132 -5.29 -3.85 -1.79
N LEU A 133 -6.48 -4.24 -1.35
CA LEU A 133 -7.64 -4.54 -2.19
C LEU A 133 -8.65 -3.41 -2.02
N PHE A 134 -8.89 -2.66 -3.09
CA PHE A 134 -9.88 -1.59 -3.11
C PHE A 134 -11.29 -2.16 -3.31
N THR A 135 -12.28 -1.49 -2.72
CA THR A 135 -13.70 -1.78 -2.90
C THR A 135 -14.37 -0.55 -3.51
N PRO A 136 -14.34 -0.39 -4.85
CA PRO A 136 -14.77 0.84 -5.51
C PRO A 136 -16.16 1.30 -5.09
N GLY A 137 -16.32 2.60 -4.82
CA GLY A 137 -17.57 3.20 -4.34
C GLY A 137 -17.79 3.10 -2.82
N THR A 138 -16.87 2.49 -2.07
CA THR A 138 -16.99 2.31 -0.61
C THR A 138 -15.67 2.52 0.13
N ARG A 139 -15.74 2.76 1.45
CA ARG A 139 -14.59 2.78 2.38
C ARG A 139 -14.32 1.41 3.03
N ASP A 140 -14.59 0.34 2.30
CA ASP A 140 -14.42 -1.03 2.78
C ASP A 140 -13.21 -1.69 2.12
N GLY A 141 -12.14 -0.92 1.87
CA GLY A 141 -10.90 -1.45 1.36
C GLY A 141 -10.26 -2.41 2.37
N VAL A 142 -9.62 -3.45 1.84
CA VAL A 142 -9.06 -4.55 2.63
C VAL A 142 -7.55 -4.54 2.48
N THR A 143 -6.86 -4.82 3.58
CA THR A 143 -5.44 -5.14 3.57
C THR A 143 -5.24 -6.58 4.00
N CYS A 144 -4.38 -7.31 3.32
CA CYS A 144 -3.93 -8.63 3.80
C CYS A 144 -2.42 -8.70 3.79
N TYR A 145 -1.87 -9.59 4.60
CA TYR A 145 -0.44 -9.82 4.63
C TYR A 145 -0.11 -11.30 4.77
N SER A 146 0.94 -11.70 4.05
CA SER A 146 1.39 -13.08 3.97
C SER A 146 1.91 -13.60 5.32
N PRO A 147 1.99 -14.93 5.47
CA PRO A 147 2.92 -15.52 6.42
C PRO A 147 4.34 -14.97 6.22
N ARG A 148 5.19 -15.10 7.25
CA ARG A 148 6.59 -14.65 7.15
C ARG A 148 7.31 -15.44 6.05
N ILE A 149 7.88 -14.72 5.10
CA ILE A 149 8.77 -15.25 4.07
C ILE A 149 10.18 -15.27 4.65
N PRO A 150 10.86 -16.43 4.66
CA PRO A 150 12.22 -16.53 5.19
C PRO A 150 13.15 -15.53 4.52
N ASP A 151 13.95 -14.83 5.32
CA ASP A 151 14.99 -13.97 4.80
C ASP A 151 16.08 -14.84 4.17
N THR A 152 16.40 -14.54 2.92
CA THR A 152 17.47 -15.22 2.19
C THR A 152 18.42 -14.16 1.68
N LYS A 153 19.71 -14.49 1.56
CA LYS A 153 20.73 -13.53 1.08
C LYS A 153 20.35 -12.88 -0.26
N ASP A 154 19.55 -13.59 -1.04
CA ASP A 154 19.16 -13.22 -2.39
C ASP A 154 17.88 -12.34 -2.43
N VAL A 155 17.44 -11.76 -1.30
CA VAL A 155 16.15 -11.03 -1.20
C VAL A 155 16.04 -9.83 -2.15
N PHE A 156 17.16 -9.18 -2.44
CA PHE A 156 17.23 -8.07 -3.41
C PHE A 156 17.66 -8.52 -4.81
N GLU A 157 18.02 -9.79 -4.97
CA GLU A 157 18.38 -10.35 -6.27
C GLU A 157 17.13 -10.75 -7.04
N GLU A 158 17.25 -10.85 -8.37
CA GLU A 158 16.15 -11.24 -9.26
C GLU A 158 15.44 -12.52 -8.79
N ALA A 159 16.20 -13.49 -8.27
CA ALA A 159 15.66 -14.75 -7.75
C ALA A 159 14.77 -14.56 -6.49
N GLY A 160 15.15 -13.66 -5.58
CA GLY A 160 14.33 -13.31 -4.41
C GLY A 160 13.08 -12.53 -4.81
N ILE A 161 13.22 -11.57 -5.72
CA ILE A 161 12.11 -10.79 -6.28
C ILE A 161 11.10 -11.71 -6.98
N ALA A 162 11.57 -12.63 -7.83
CA ALA A 162 10.73 -13.58 -8.54
C ALA A 162 9.98 -14.52 -7.59
N ARG A 163 10.64 -14.98 -6.51
CA ARG A 163 10.01 -15.82 -5.49
C ARG A 163 8.87 -15.11 -4.77
N ASP A 164 9.12 -13.89 -4.29
CA ASP A 164 8.10 -13.11 -3.58
C ASP A 164 6.94 -12.73 -4.51
N ARG A 165 7.24 -12.45 -5.78
CA ARG A 165 6.24 -12.23 -6.81
C ARG A 165 5.38 -13.48 -7.02
N ALA A 166 5.98 -14.66 -7.10
CA ALA A 166 5.23 -15.92 -7.22
C ALA A 166 4.29 -16.14 -6.01
N VAL A 167 4.71 -15.76 -4.80
CA VAL A 167 3.84 -15.79 -3.60
C VAL A 167 2.64 -14.86 -3.76
N ALA A 168 2.85 -13.65 -4.29
CA ALA A 168 1.77 -12.70 -4.56
C ALA A 168 0.81 -13.20 -5.65
N GLU A 169 1.33 -13.78 -6.73
CA GLU A 169 0.55 -14.33 -7.85
C GLU A 169 -0.27 -15.56 -7.44
N GLU A 170 0.30 -16.48 -6.65
CA GLU A 170 -0.42 -17.64 -6.12
C GLU A 170 -1.57 -17.20 -5.20
N TYR A 171 -1.32 -16.20 -4.36
CA TYR A 171 -2.36 -15.63 -3.50
C TYR A 171 -3.45 -14.94 -4.32
N ASP A 172 -3.09 -14.17 -5.35
CA ASP A 172 -4.07 -13.46 -6.19
C ASP A 172 -5.07 -14.42 -6.85
N ALA A 173 -4.59 -15.58 -7.31
CA ALA A 173 -5.44 -16.63 -7.86
C ALA A 173 -6.46 -17.15 -6.83
N LYS A 174 -6.02 -17.43 -5.60
CA LYS A 174 -6.89 -17.89 -4.51
C LYS A 174 -7.88 -16.80 -4.05
N LEU A 175 -7.41 -15.56 -3.95
CA LEU A 175 -8.23 -14.40 -3.65
C LEU A 175 -9.34 -14.24 -4.68
N CYS A 176 -9.00 -14.35 -5.97
CA CYS A 176 -9.98 -14.28 -7.05
C CYS A 176 -11.06 -15.34 -6.95
N GLU A 177 -10.67 -16.58 -6.67
CA GLU A 177 -11.61 -17.69 -6.47
C GLU A 177 -12.53 -17.44 -5.27
N GLU A 178 -11.97 -17.03 -4.14
CA GLU A 178 -12.72 -16.85 -2.89
C GLU A 178 -13.68 -15.65 -2.95
N VAL A 179 -13.23 -14.50 -3.45
CA VAL A 179 -14.09 -13.30 -3.62
C VAL A 179 -15.19 -13.57 -4.65
N SER A 180 -14.88 -14.30 -5.73
CA SER A 180 -15.90 -14.69 -6.71
C SER A 180 -16.97 -15.60 -6.09
N ARG A 181 -16.60 -16.45 -5.12
CA ARG A 181 -17.49 -17.39 -4.44
C ARG A 181 -18.34 -16.74 -3.35
N LEU A 182 -17.75 -15.89 -2.51
CA LEU A 182 -18.38 -15.34 -1.29
C LEU A 182 -18.94 -13.93 -1.48
N GLY A 183 -18.42 -13.18 -2.46
CA GLY A 183 -18.64 -11.75 -2.57
C GLY A 183 -17.85 -10.93 -1.54
N THR A 184 -17.69 -9.64 -1.80
CA THR A 184 -16.78 -8.75 -1.04
C THR A 184 -17.19 -8.54 0.42
N LEU A 185 -18.49 -8.60 0.73
CA LEU A 185 -19.03 -8.36 2.08
C LEU A 185 -18.70 -9.48 3.08
N GLU A 186 -18.69 -10.74 2.64
CA GLU A 186 -18.36 -11.87 3.51
C GLU A 186 -16.84 -11.96 3.77
N VAL A 187 -16.04 -11.48 2.81
CA VAL A 187 -14.59 -11.37 2.90
C VAL A 187 -14.14 -10.40 3.99
N ILE A 188 -14.87 -9.29 4.19
CA ILE A 188 -14.56 -8.29 5.23
C ILE A 188 -14.79 -8.84 6.65
N ALA A 189 -15.71 -9.79 6.83
CA ALA A 189 -15.99 -10.40 8.12
C ALA A 189 -14.92 -11.43 8.56
N CYS A 190 -14.12 -11.93 7.61
CA CYS A 190 -13.11 -12.94 7.86
C CYS A 190 -11.76 -12.31 8.20
N GLN A 191 -11.23 -12.62 9.39
CA GLN A 191 -9.84 -12.26 9.78
C GLN A 191 -8.77 -12.95 8.91
N LYS A 192 -9.19 -13.86 8.03
CA LYS A 192 -8.35 -14.49 7.02
C LYS A 192 -9.02 -14.48 5.66
N LEU A 193 -8.29 -14.06 4.65
CA LEU A 193 -8.71 -14.05 3.25
C LEU A 193 -7.70 -14.81 2.43
N ALA A 194 -8.14 -15.82 1.66
CA ALA A 194 -7.28 -16.72 0.88
C ALA A 194 -6.11 -17.31 1.69
N GLY A 195 -6.32 -17.53 2.99
CA GLY A 195 -5.34 -18.06 3.93
C GLY A 195 -4.34 -17.05 4.49
N TRP A 196 -4.36 -15.79 4.04
CA TRP A 196 -3.56 -14.69 4.62
C TRP A 196 -4.35 -13.98 5.71
N GLU A 197 -3.65 -13.35 6.66
CA GLU A 197 -4.29 -12.52 7.67
C GLU A 197 -4.80 -11.23 7.03
N GLY A 198 -6.05 -10.89 7.33
CA GLY A 198 -6.78 -9.76 6.76
C GLY A 198 -7.19 -8.74 7.80
N SER A 199 -7.27 -7.48 7.39
CA SER A 199 -7.79 -6.33 8.14
C SER A 199 -8.48 -5.37 7.17
N THR A 200 -9.33 -4.48 7.68
CA THR A 200 -9.88 -3.38 6.87
C THR A 200 -8.97 -2.16 6.95
N LEU A 201 -8.97 -1.31 5.91
CA LEU A 201 -8.28 -0.01 5.95
C LEU A 201 -8.79 0.84 7.11
N LYS A 202 -10.09 0.79 7.40
CA LYS A 202 -10.70 1.45 8.57
C LYS A 202 -10.12 0.94 9.90
N SER A 203 -10.03 -0.37 10.10
CA SER A 203 -9.44 -0.93 11.32
C SER A 203 -7.95 -0.55 11.46
N ASN A 204 -7.20 -0.52 10.35
CA ASN A 204 -5.82 -0.05 10.36
C ASN A 204 -5.72 1.44 10.71
N MET A 205 -6.63 2.27 10.19
CA MET A 205 -6.72 3.69 10.51
C MET A 205 -7.00 3.89 12.02
N GLU A 206 -7.98 3.19 12.57
CA GLU A 206 -8.33 3.25 14.01
C GLU A 206 -7.13 2.84 14.87
N TYR A 207 -6.43 1.76 14.49
CA TYR A 207 -5.21 1.32 15.16
C TYR A 207 -4.09 2.37 15.07
N ALA A 208 -3.90 3.00 13.91
CA ALA A 208 -2.89 4.04 13.71
C ALA A 208 -3.19 5.29 14.54
N GLN A 209 -4.45 5.74 14.59
CA GLN A 209 -4.88 6.87 15.41
C GLN A 209 -4.65 6.60 16.90
N MET A 210 -5.03 5.40 17.36
CA MET A 210 -4.79 4.98 18.74
C MET A 210 -3.28 4.95 19.05
N THR A 211 -2.48 4.41 18.14
CA THR A 211 -1.01 4.37 18.28
C THR A 211 -0.43 5.78 18.39
N ASN A 212 -0.82 6.69 17.51
CA ASN A 212 -0.38 8.08 17.55
C ASN A 212 -0.78 8.77 18.87
N ALA A 213 -2.01 8.55 19.33
CA ALA A 213 -2.50 9.10 20.60
C ALA A 213 -1.67 8.58 21.79
N ILE A 214 -1.37 7.28 21.83
CA ILE A 214 -0.56 6.67 22.90
C ILE A 214 0.88 7.17 22.85
N MET A 215 1.48 7.26 21.66
CA MET A 215 2.85 7.72 21.47
C MET A 215 3.03 9.21 21.80
N GLY A 216 1.96 10.01 21.76
CA GLY A 216 1.95 11.41 22.20
C GLY A 216 1.90 11.60 23.72
N LEU A 217 1.72 10.54 24.51
CA LEU A 217 1.69 10.61 25.98
C LEU A 217 3.11 10.79 26.56
N PRO A 218 3.24 11.27 27.81
CA PRO A 218 4.52 11.28 28.51
C PRO A 218 5.16 9.88 28.56
N HIS A 219 6.48 9.81 28.43
CA HIS A 219 7.22 8.53 28.43
C HIS A 219 7.03 7.68 29.68
N SER A 220 6.65 8.29 30.80
CA SER A 220 6.32 7.61 32.06
C SER A 220 4.88 7.10 32.13
N HIS A 221 4.03 7.46 31.15
CA HIS A 221 2.64 7.06 31.14
C HIS A 221 2.52 5.54 30.91
N PRO A 222 1.71 4.80 31.71
CA PRO A 222 1.64 3.33 31.61
C PRO A 222 1.30 2.81 30.20
N ALA A 223 0.40 3.48 29.49
CA ALA A 223 0.04 3.11 28.11
C ALA A 223 1.22 3.26 27.13
N TYR A 224 2.03 4.32 27.27
CA TYR A 224 3.22 4.52 26.46
C TYR A 224 4.24 3.40 26.72
N VAL A 225 4.52 3.14 28.00
CA VAL A 225 5.46 2.08 28.41
C VAL A 225 5.03 0.71 27.90
N ALA A 226 3.74 0.37 28.05
CA ALA A 226 3.20 -0.90 27.58
C ALA A 226 3.33 -1.04 26.05
N MET A 227 3.02 0.02 25.29
CA MET A 227 3.11 0.04 23.84
C MET A 227 4.56 -0.18 23.36
N VAL A 228 5.52 0.57 23.92
CA VAL A 228 6.94 0.43 23.58
C VAL A 228 7.48 -0.96 23.96
N GLN A 229 7.07 -1.51 25.10
CA GLN A 229 7.43 -2.87 25.49
C GLN A 229 6.84 -3.92 24.52
N HIS A 230 5.60 -3.74 24.07
CA HIS A 230 4.98 -4.61 23.08
C HIS A 230 5.76 -4.61 21.75
N TYR A 231 6.10 -3.42 21.23
CA TYR A 231 6.95 -3.29 20.04
C TYR A 231 8.35 -3.90 20.25
N GLY A 232 8.96 -3.67 21.42
CA GLY A 232 10.26 -4.27 21.76
C GLY A 232 10.22 -5.80 21.80
N ASN A 233 9.13 -6.38 22.29
CA ASN A 233 8.94 -7.84 22.33
C ASN A 233 8.66 -8.41 20.93
N LEU A 234 7.90 -7.69 20.10
CA LEU A 234 7.70 -8.05 18.69
C LEU A 234 9.04 -8.12 17.97
N LEU A 235 9.89 -7.10 18.13
CA LEU A 235 11.23 -7.03 17.53
C LEU A 235 12.20 -8.10 18.05
N ARG A 236 12.10 -8.52 19.32
CA ARG A 236 12.94 -9.59 19.89
C ARG A 236 12.53 -10.99 19.45
N ASN A 237 11.29 -11.15 18.98
CA ASN A 237 10.77 -12.39 18.41
C ASN A 237 10.79 -12.37 16.86
N LEU A 238 11.55 -11.43 16.28
CA LEU A 238 12.01 -11.43 14.89
C LEU A 238 13.37 -12.10 14.81
#